data_AF-A0AAJ2SFG2-F1
#
_entry.id   AF-A0AAJ2SFG2-F1
#
_cell.length_a   1.000
_cell.length_b   1.000
_cell.length_c   1.000
_cell.angle_alpha   90.00
_cell.angle_beta   90.00
_cell.angle_gamma   90.00
#
_symmetry.space_group_name_H-M   'P 1'
#
loop_
_entity.id
_entity.type
_entity.pdbx_description
1 polymer ?
#
loop_
_entity_poly.entity_id
_entity_poly.type
_entity_poly.pdbx_seq_one_letter_code
_entity_poly.pdbx_strand_id
1 'polypeptide(L)'
;MKIPIAPDDFQNEFYSSIDLMDKIGDLRIRQLVNILDKVNDEIIISGIIKIFKNTKRPNTEYVDQKYAGKILNKIKPKTQIDLILILKDTIENWNKSVEELPFWLKENLEWIPFLPQKDKAVFKDMSPF
;
A
#
# COMPACT_ATOMS: atom_id res chain seq x y z
N MET A 1 2.10 20.32 -4.91
CA MET A 1 1.63 18.92 -4.96
C MET A 1 0.19 18.94 -5.41
N LYS A 2 -0.19 18.10 -6.36
CA LYS A 2 -1.57 18.03 -6.86
C LYS A 2 -2.32 16.89 -6.17
N ILE A 3 -3.63 17.02 -6.01
CA ILE A 3 -4.48 15.92 -5.53
C ILE A 3 -4.55 14.88 -6.66
N PRO A 4 -4.10 13.64 -6.44
CA PRO A 4 -4.23 12.57 -7.42
C PRO A 4 -5.69 12.32 -7.78
N ILE A 5 -6.00 12.27 -9.08
CA ILE A 5 -7.33 11.88 -9.60
C ILE A 5 -7.30 10.54 -10.34
N ALA A 6 -6.11 10.04 -10.65
CA ALA A 6 -5.88 8.72 -11.22
C ALA A 6 -4.72 7.98 -10.50
N PRO A 7 -4.65 6.64 -10.61
CA PRO A 7 -3.58 5.86 -10.00
C PRO A 7 -2.17 6.25 -10.48
N ASP A 8 -2.03 6.69 -11.73
CA ASP A 8 -0.76 7.18 -12.26
C ASP A 8 -0.35 8.51 -11.66
N ASP A 9 -1.30 9.41 -11.37
CA ASP A 9 -1.00 10.66 -10.67
C ASP A 9 -0.46 10.40 -9.28
N PHE A 10 -1.08 9.44 -8.56
CA PHE A 10 -0.61 9.00 -7.25
C PHE A 10 0.82 8.48 -7.34
N GLN A 11 1.08 7.57 -8.28
CA GLN A 11 2.40 6.97 -8.45
C GLN A 11 3.47 8.03 -8.78
N ASN A 12 3.15 8.99 -9.65
CA ASN A 12 4.06 10.05 -10.04
C ASN A 12 4.40 10.99 -8.88
N GLU A 13 3.40 11.41 -8.09
CA GLU A 13 3.63 12.24 -6.90
C GLU A 13 4.37 11.45 -5.80
N PHE A 14 4.10 10.15 -5.67
CA PHE A 14 4.82 9.28 -4.75
C PHE A 14 6.31 9.21 -5.10
N TYR A 15 6.67 8.83 -6.33
CA TYR A 15 8.09 8.74 -6.71
C TYR A 15 8.78 10.10 -6.68
N SER A 16 8.09 11.17 -7.11
CA SER A 16 8.63 12.53 -6.96
C SER A 16 8.89 12.91 -5.50
N SER A 17 8.17 12.30 -4.55
CA SER A 17 8.40 12.49 -3.12
C SER A 17 9.58 11.68 -2.60
N ILE A 18 9.72 10.42 -3.03
CA ILE A 18 10.84 9.55 -2.66
C ILE A 18 12.16 10.07 -3.26
N ASP A 19 12.16 10.49 -4.52
CA ASP A 19 13.36 10.98 -5.22
C ASP A 19 13.95 12.26 -4.61
N LEU A 20 13.16 12.97 -3.79
CA LEU A 20 13.59 14.16 -3.07
C LEU A 20 14.00 13.87 -1.62
N MET A 21 13.91 12.62 -1.16
CA MET A 21 14.13 12.27 0.23
C MET A 21 15.55 12.57 0.72
N ASP A 22 16.56 12.35 -0.13
CA ASP A 22 17.95 12.67 0.22
C ASP A 22 18.22 14.19 0.31
N LYS A 23 17.35 15.02 -0.28
CA LYS A 23 17.52 16.48 -0.34
C LYS A 23 16.75 17.21 0.74
N ILE A 24 15.51 16.78 1.00
CA ILE A 24 14.58 17.48 1.88
C ILE A 24 13.94 16.57 2.95
N GLY A 25 14.46 15.34 3.09
CA GLY A 25 13.94 14.35 4.01
C GLY A 25 12.52 13.92 3.67
N ASP A 26 11.75 13.61 4.71
CA ASP A 26 10.39 13.10 4.60
C ASP A 26 9.32 14.20 4.37
N LEU A 27 9.72 15.46 4.20
CA LEU A 27 8.78 16.58 4.15
C LEU A 27 7.72 16.40 3.05
N ARG A 28 8.17 16.02 1.85
CA ARG A 28 7.27 15.89 0.69
C ARG A 28 6.35 14.68 0.81
N ILE A 29 6.83 13.56 1.34
CA ILE A 29 5.96 12.39 1.57
C ILE A 29 4.92 12.67 2.65
N ARG A 30 5.27 13.43 3.71
CA ARG A 30 4.29 13.87 4.72
C ARG A 30 3.21 14.78 4.13
N GLN A 31 3.59 15.70 3.24
CA GLN A 31 2.64 16.53 2.51
C GLN A 31 1.72 15.69 1.62
N LEU A 32 2.26 14.66 0.96
CA LEU A 32 1.47 13.72 0.17
C LEU A 32 0.43 13.04 1.04
N VAL A 33 0.85 12.41 2.14
CA VAL A 33 -0.05 11.75 3.10
C VAL A 33 -1.20 12.67 3.53
N ASN A 34 -0.91 13.94 3.86
CA ASN A 34 -1.94 14.88 4.30
C ASN A 34 -3.00 15.21 3.23
N ILE A 35 -2.66 15.12 1.94
CA ILE A 35 -3.65 15.36 0.87
C ILE A 35 -4.40 14.08 0.46
N LEU A 36 -3.87 12.90 0.80
CA LEU A 36 -4.49 11.61 0.45
C LEU A 36 -5.82 11.38 1.16
N ASP A 37 -6.09 12.02 2.31
CA ASP A 37 -7.41 11.98 2.97
C ASP A 37 -8.57 12.47 2.09
N LYS A 38 -8.26 13.18 1.00
CA LYS A 38 -9.23 13.71 0.02
C LYS A 38 -9.30 12.88 -1.26
N VAL A 39 -8.47 11.85 -1.37
CA VAL A 39 -8.37 11.00 -2.56
C VAL A 39 -9.24 9.78 -2.35
N ASN A 40 -9.88 9.29 -3.42
CA ASN A 40 -10.64 8.05 -3.35
C ASN A 40 -9.71 6.88 -3.00
N ASP A 41 -10.09 6.07 -2.01
CA ASP A 41 -9.31 4.91 -1.56
C ASP A 41 -8.90 3.98 -2.71
N GLU A 42 -9.76 3.79 -3.73
CA GLU A 42 -9.45 2.95 -4.89
C GLU A 42 -8.29 3.49 -5.73
N ILE A 43 -8.14 4.82 -5.82
CA ILE A 43 -7.00 5.46 -6.48
C ILE A 43 -5.73 5.19 -5.69
N ILE A 44 -5.80 5.29 -4.36
CA ILE A 44 -4.67 5.04 -3.45
C ILE A 44 -4.22 3.58 -3.56
N ILE A 45 -5.15 2.63 -3.44
CA ILE A 45 -4.85 1.20 -3.54
C ILE A 45 -4.28 0.83 -4.90
N SER A 46 -4.93 1.27 -5.99
CA SER A 46 -4.45 1.02 -7.35
C SER A 46 -3.05 1.61 -7.57
N GLY A 47 -2.79 2.80 -7.04
CA GLY A 47 -1.47 3.43 -7.11
C GLY A 47 -0.40 2.67 -6.32
N ILE A 48 -0.76 2.17 -5.12
CA ILE A 48 0.13 1.37 -4.29
C ILE A 48 0.45 0.02 -4.93
N ILE A 49 -0.55 -0.68 -5.50
CA ILE A 49 -0.34 -1.91 -6.27
C ILE A 49 0.68 -1.67 -7.39
N LYS A 50 0.57 -0.54 -8.12
CA LYS A 50 1.54 -0.17 -9.15
C LYS A 50 2.96 0.03 -8.61
N ILE A 51 3.12 0.49 -7.36
CA ILE A 51 4.44 0.62 -6.72
C ILE A 51 5.01 -0.76 -6.38
N PHE A 52 4.22 -1.64 -5.76
CA PHE A 52 4.66 -3.00 -5.44
C PHE A 52 4.97 -3.84 -6.69
N LYS A 53 4.27 -3.61 -7.80
CA LYS A 53 4.53 -4.25 -9.10
C LYS A 53 5.75 -3.70 -9.85
N ASN A 54 6.34 -2.60 -9.40
CA ASN A 54 7.31 -1.88 -10.19
C ASN A 54 8.69 -2.53 -10.17
N THR A 55 9.07 -3.14 -11.29
CA THR A 55 10.41 -3.73 -11.49
C THR A 55 11.43 -2.74 -12.05
N LYS A 56 11.04 -1.49 -12.35
CA LYS A 56 11.91 -0.50 -13.01
C LYS A 56 12.83 0.25 -12.06
N ARG A 57 12.69 0.07 -10.74
CA ARG A 57 13.43 0.81 -9.70
C ARG A 57 14.11 -0.12 -8.69
N PRO A 58 14.95 -1.08 -9.13
CA PRO A 58 15.48 -2.13 -8.24
C PRO A 58 16.33 -1.57 -7.07
N ASN A 59 17.06 -0.46 -7.29
CA ASN A 59 17.91 0.14 -6.27
C ASN A 59 17.13 0.83 -5.14
N THR A 60 15.89 1.24 -5.40
CA THR A 60 15.02 1.91 -4.41
C THR A 60 13.83 1.07 -4.02
N GLU A 61 13.70 -0.16 -4.52
CA GLU A 61 12.55 -1.04 -4.33
C GLU A 61 12.12 -1.12 -2.85
N TYR A 62 13.06 -1.42 -1.96
CA TYR A 62 12.77 -1.51 -0.53
C TYR A 62 12.21 -0.19 0.02
N VAL A 63 12.83 0.95 -0.34
CA VAL A 63 12.40 2.27 0.13
C VAL A 63 11.02 2.61 -0.43
N ASP A 64 10.80 2.38 -1.72
CA ASP A 64 9.55 2.63 -2.42
C ASP A 64 8.42 1.81 -1.76
N GLN A 65 8.61 0.51 -1.57
CA GLN A 65 7.61 -0.35 -0.94
C GLN A 65 7.42 -0.02 0.55
N LYS A 66 8.48 0.30 1.29
CA LYS A 66 8.38 0.68 2.72
C LYS A 66 7.53 1.93 2.91
N TYR A 67 7.73 2.96 2.09
CA TYR A 67 6.95 4.18 2.20
C TYR A 67 5.52 4.04 1.65
N ALA A 68 5.31 3.23 0.61
CA ALA A 68 3.96 2.88 0.16
C ALA A 68 3.20 2.13 1.28
N GLY A 69 3.87 1.21 1.97
CA GLY A 69 3.35 0.52 3.14
C GLY A 69 2.99 1.46 4.30
N LYS A 70 3.85 2.43 4.60
CA LYS A 70 3.54 3.47 5.60
C LYS A 70 2.28 4.27 5.24
N ILE A 71 2.06 4.55 3.95
CA ILE A 71 0.83 5.21 3.49
C ILE A 71 -0.39 4.31 3.75
N LEU A 72 -0.33 3.01 3.42
CA LEU A 72 -1.41 2.06 3.73
C LEU A 72 -1.78 2.08 5.21
N ASN A 73 -0.79 1.98 6.10
CA ASN A 73 -1.02 1.94 7.55
C ASN A 73 -1.59 3.25 8.09
N LYS A 74 -1.19 4.38 7.49
CA LYS A 74 -1.61 5.72 7.96
C LYS A 74 -3.01 6.07 7.49
N ILE A 75 -3.30 5.86 6.21
CA ILE A 75 -4.57 6.24 5.57
C ILE A 75 -5.64 5.17 5.80
N LYS A 76 -5.22 3.91 5.93
CA LYS A 76 -6.11 2.73 6.02
C LYS A 76 -7.22 2.75 4.95
N PRO A 77 -6.85 2.92 3.67
CA PRO A 77 -7.82 2.96 2.58
C PRO A 77 -8.55 1.62 2.50
N LYS A 78 -9.84 1.67 2.18
CA LYS A 78 -10.71 0.52 1.97
C LYS A 78 -10.90 0.27 0.49
N THR A 79 -11.09 -0.98 0.10
CA THR A 79 -11.26 -1.32 -1.32
C THR A 79 -12.30 -2.40 -1.51
N GLN A 80 -12.94 -2.37 -2.67
CA GLN A 80 -13.78 -3.45 -3.20
C GLN A 80 -12.99 -4.37 -4.15
N ILE A 81 -11.72 -4.06 -4.44
CA ILE A 81 -10.84 -4.94 -5.19
C ILE A 81 -10.63 -6.23 -4.39
N ASP A 82 -10.78 -7.36 -5.07
CA ASP A 82 -10.54 -8.68 -4.49
C ASP A 82 -9.10 -8.75 -3.94
N LEU A 83 -8.97 -9.00 -2.64
CA LEU A 83 -7.69 -9.08 -1.94
C LEU A 83 -6.81 -10.21 -2.49
N ILE A 84 -7.38 -11.27 -3.03
CA ILE A 84 -6.64 -12.35 -3.72
C ILE A 84 -5.99 -11.80 -4.99
N LEU A 85 -6.68 -10.93 -5.74
CA LEU A 85 -6.11 -10.28 -6.92
C LEU A 85 -4.98 -9.33 -6.52
N ILE A 86 -5.17 -8.53 -5.47
CA ILE A 86 -4.10 -7.65 -4.93
C ILE A 86 -2.87 -8.48 -4.56
N LEU A 87 -3.07 -9.59 -3.84
CA LEU A 87 -1.99 -10.46 -3.43
C LEU A 87 -1.26 -11.05 -4.64
N LYS A 88 -1.99 -11.62 -5.60
CA LYS A 88 -1.39 -12.16 -6.85
C LYS A 88 -0.59 -11.11 -7.60
N ASP A 89 -1.10 -9.89 -7.66
CA ASP A 89 -0.46 -8.79 -8.37
C ASP A 89 0.82 -8.32 -7.68
N THR A 90 0.89 -8.39 -6.35
CA THR A 90 1.99 -7.80 -5.58
C THR A 90 3.03 -8.82 -5.14
N ILE A 91 2.64 -10.08 -4.91
CA ILE A 91 3.48 -11.10 -4.26
C ILE A 91 4.79 -11.41 -5.00
N GLU A 92 4.78 -11.35 -6.33
CA GLU A 92 5.95 -11.68 -7.15
C GLU A 92 7.10 -10.68 -6.93
N ASN A 93 6.76 -9.40 -6.76
CA ASN A 93 7.71 -8.31 -6.64
C ASN A 93 7.79 -7.76 -5.22
N TRP A 94 7.07 -8.36 -4.27
CA TRP A 94 7.04 -7.91 -2.90
C TRP A 94 8.36 -8.16 -2.20
N ASN A 95 8.94 -7.08 -1.65
CA ASN A 95 10.10 -7.14 -0.80
C ASN A 95 9.72 -7.70 0.57
N LYS A 96 10.23 -8.88 0.91
CA LYS A 96 9.87 -9.62 2.13
C LYS A 96 10.17 -8.88 3.44
N SER A 97 10.99 -7.85 3.41
CA SER A 97 11.29 -7.00 4.58
C SER A 97 10.24 -5.89 4.80
N VAL A 98 9.26 -5.75 3.89
CA VAL A 98 8.18 -4.76 3.98
C VAL A 98 6.92 -5.43 4.50
N GLU A 99 6.72 -5.35 5.81
CA GLU A 99 5.62 -6.02 6.53
C GLU A 99 4.26 -5.32 6.40
N GLU A 100 4.25 -4.05 5.99
CA GLU A 100 3.04 -3.22 5.98
C GLU A 100 1.93 -3.75 5.06
N LEU A 101 2.28 -4.30 3.90
CA LEU A 101 1.30 -4.83 2.96
C LEU A 101 0.56 -6.06 3.54
N PRO A 102 1.26 -7.10 4.05
CA PRO A 102 0.60 -8.20 4.76
C PRO A 102 -0.32 -7.76 5.90
N PHE A 103 0.11 -6.79 6.71
CA PHE A 103 -0.71 -6.30 7.82
C PHE A 103 -1.97 -5.56 7.33
N TRP A 104 -1.84 -4.70 6.32
CA TRP A 104 -2.99 -4.03 5.72
C TRP A 104 -3.98 -5.01 5.07
N LEU A 105 -3.49 -6.06 4.40
CA LEU A 105 -4.33 -7.13 3.83
C LEU A 105 -5.12 -7.86 4.92
N LYS A 106 -4.47 -8.21 6.04
CA LYS A 106 -5.14 -8.84 7.19
C LYS A 106 -6.24 -7.95 7.76
N GLU A 107 -5.94 -6.67 8.00
CA GLU A 107 -6.94 -5.72 8.53
C GLU A 107 -8.14 -5.56 7.58
N ASN A 108 -7.89 -5.53 6.27
CA ASN A 108 -8.97 -5.42 5.28
C ASN A 108 -9.80 -6.71 5.16
N LEU A 109 -9.19 -7.89 5.29
CA LEU A 109 -9.91 -9.16 5.37
C LEU A 109 -10.89 -9.16 6.56
N GLU A 110 -10.46 -8.66 7.71
CA GLU A 110 -11.30 -8.58 8.91
C GLU A 110 -12.47 -7.58 8.78
N TRP A 111 -12.32 -6.55 7.92
CA TRP A 111 -13.37 -5.55 7.65
C TRP A 111 -14.49 -6.06 6.73
N ILE A 112 -14.25 -7.07 5.89
CA ILE A 112 -15.26 -7.61 4.97
C ILE A 112 -16.45 -8.17 5.80
N PRO A 113 -17.66 -7.57 5.71
CA PRO A 113 -18.78 -7.88 6.60
C PRO A 113 -19.37 -9.29 6.45
N PHE A 114 -18.85 -10.10 5.52
CA PHE A 114 -19.41 -11.39 5.11
C PHE A 114 -18.41 -12.56 5.13
N LEU A 115 -17.34 -12.52 5.93
CA LEU A 115 -16.62 -13.76 6.23
C LEU A 115 -17.48 -14.63 7.18
N PRO A 116 -17.93 -15.84 6.76
CA PRO A 116 -18.57 -16.77 7.68
C PRO A 116 -17.63 -17.03 8.85
N GLN A 117 -18.15 -17.07 10.08
CA GLN A 117 -17.33 -17.21 11.30
C GLN A 117 -16.37 -18.42 11.29
N LYS A 118 -16.61 -19.43 10.44
CA LYS A 118 -15.73 -20.59 10.26
C LYS A 118 -14.35 -20.25 9.69
N ASP A 119 -14.21 -19.22 8.85
CA ASP A 119 -12.93 -18.87 8.23
C ASP A 119 -12.06 -17.97 9.12
N LYS A 120 -12.66 -17.32 10.13
CA LYS A 120 -11.93 -16.57 11.17
C LYS A 120 -11.12 -17.48 12.10
N ALA A 121 -11.49 -18.76 12.19
CA ALA A 121 -10.76 -19.74 13.00
C ALA A 121 -9.43 -20.17 12.35
N VAL A 122 -9.41 -20.28 11.02
CA VAL A 122 -8.23 -20.76 10.26
C VAL A 122 -7.02 -19.82 10.43
N PHE A 123 -7.24 -18.51 10.51
CA PHE A 123 -6.18 -17.53 10.75
C PHE A 123 -5.78 -17.39 12.22
N LYS A 124 -6.60 -17.90 13.16
CA LYS A 124 -6.28 -17.91 14.59
C LYS A 124 -5.29 -19.02 14.94
N ASP A 125 -5.33 -20.11 14.18
CA ASP A 125 -4.48 -21.30 14.37
C ASP A 125 -3.14 -21.24 13.62
N MET A 126 -2.92 -20.21 12.79
CA MET A 126 -1.64 -19.97 12.10
C MET A 126 -0.67 -19.06 12.87
N SER A 127 -0.95 -18.77 14.14
CA SER A 127 0.06 -18.27 15.09
C SER A 127 0.75 -19.46 15.77
N PRO A 128 1.89 -19.90 15.21
CA PRO A 128 3.05 -20.01 16.07
C PRO A 128 4.29 -19.45 15.35
N PHE A 129 4.87 -18.38 15.90
CA PHE A 129 6.29 -18.17 16.22
C PHE A 129 6.50 -16.70 16.59
#